data_AF-A0A1H1TT77-F1
#
_entry.id   AF-A0A1H1TT77-F1
#
_cell.length_a   1.000
_cell.length_b   1.000
_cell.length_c   1.000
_cell.angle_alpha   90.00
_cell.angle_beta   90.00
_cell.angle_gamma   90.00
#
_symmetry.space_group_name_H-M   'P 1'
#
loop_
_entity.id
_entity.type
_entity.pdbx_description
1 polymer ?
#
loop_
_entity_poly.entity_id
_entity_poly.type
_entity_poly.pdbx_seq_one_letter_code
_entity_poly.pdbx_strand_id
1 'polypeptide(L)'
;MAEWNIPSVAHIAADPRAVLQRFRRKPMPFSFGDERPEGVLLTVDQFDDLDGSEMFPPGDVLTPDELATQLPDLVERIRAGTFAPVTFGEDGKPEAMVMSTSQYRDLRGDDHPPEGVDDDPTKRVYNTEPLPTSKAIDFDELVASFGPEAVASHERAKKQVEEELQRRADEGH
;
A
#
# COMPACT_ATOMS: atom_id res chain seq x y z
N MET A 1 9.01 -6.94 19.74
CA MET A 1 9.30 -6.35 18.40
C MET A 1 8.49 -7.15 17.41
N ALA A 2 7.79 -6.48 16.49
CA ALA A 2 7.03 -7.18 15.45
C ALA A 2 8.03 -7.91 14.53
N GLU A 3 7.79 -9.19 14.25
CA GLU A 3 8.60 -9.95 13.30
C GLU A 3 8.12 -9.59 11.89
N TRP A 4 8.91 -8.80 11.17
CA TRP A 4 8.57 -8.39 9.81
C TRP A 4 8.85 -9.53 8.83
N ASN A 5 7.80 -10.07 8.23
CA ASN A 5 7.95 -10.98 7.08
C ASN A 5 8.16 -10.16 5.79
N ILE A 6 9.40 -9.71 5.60
CA ILE A 6 9.88 -8.96 4.42
C ILE A 6 11.23 -9.54 3.94
N PRO A 7 11.58 -9.42 2.66
CA PRO A 7 12.90 -9.79 2.17
C PRO A 7 14.01 -8.95 2.81
N SER A 8 15.13 -9.59 3.15
CA SER A 8 16.34 -8.89 3.61
C SER A 8 17.07 -8.21 2.45
N VAL A 9 17.94 -7.27 2.78
CA VAL A 9 18.79 -6.59 1.78
C VAL A 9 19.65 -7.61 1.05
N ALA A 10 20.24 -8.54 1.80
CA ALA A 10 21.05 -9.62 1.24
C ALA A 10 20.24 -10.53 0.30
N HIS A 11 18.96 -10.80 0.60
CA HIS A 11 18.11 -11.60 -0.27
C HIS A 11 17.85 -10.93 -1.62
N ILE A 12 17.55 -9.63 -1.61
CA ILE A 12 17.35 -8.86 -2.86
C ILE A 12 18.67 -8.77 -3.63
N ALA A 13 19.78 -8.47 -2.96
CA ALA A 13 21.09 -8.38 -3.59
C ALA A 13 21.57 -9.70 -4.19
N ALA A 14 21.14 -10.85 -3.66
CA ALA A 14 21.54 -12.16 -4.18
C ALA A 14 20.97 -12.45 -5.59
N ASP A 15 19.78 -11.93 -5.92
CA ASP A 15 19.17 -12.12 -7.24
C ASP A 15 18.18 -11.00 -7.62
N PRO A 16 18.67 -9.82 -8.05
CA PRO A 16 17.79 -8.75 -8.53
C PRO A 16 17.05 -9.10 -9.81
N ARG A 17 17.53 -10.09 -10.60
CA ARG A 17 16.82 -10.57 -11.79
C ARG A 17 15.55 -11.32 -11.41
N ALA A 18 15.56 -12.09 -10.32
CA ALA A 18 14.35 -12.71 -9.79
C ALA A 18 13.29 -11.67 -9.39
N VAL A 19 13.69 -10.48 -8.93
CA VAL A 19 12.75 -9.37 -8.66
C VAL A 19 12.07 -8.91 -9.95
N LEU A 20 12.83 -8.70 -11.03
CA LEU A 20 12.24 -8.34 -12.33
C LEU A 20 11.31 -9.43 -12.86
N GLN A 21 11.73 -10.70 -12.78
CA GLN A 21 10.88 -11.84 -13.16
C GLN A 21 9.59 -11.91 -12.33
N ARG A 22 9.66 -11.59 -11.04
CA ARG A 22 8.49 -11.48 -10.18
C ARG A 22 7.56 -10.37 -10.67
N PHE A 23 8.07 -9.18 -10.95
CA PHE A 23 7.24 -8.06 -11.43
C PHE A 23 6.57 -8.34 -12.77
N ARG A 24 7.27 -9.00 -13.70
CA ARG A 24 6.68 -9.45 -14.97
C ARG A 24 5.49 -10.40 -14.80
N ARG A 25 5.39 -11.10 -13.66
CA ARG A 25 4.25 -11.98 -13.31
C ARG A 25 3.21 -11.29 -12.45
N LYS A 26 3.65 -10.44 -11.52
CA LYS A 26 2.82 -9.74 -10.55
C LYS A 26 3.46 -8.39 -10.22
N PRO A 27 3.03 -7.30 -10.90
CA PRO A 27 3.57 -5.97 -10.67
C PRO A 27 2.94 -5.39 -9.40
N MET A 28 3.36 -5.86 -8.23
CA MET A 28 2.89 -5.36 -6.94
C MET A 28 4.10 -4.90 -6.13
N PRO A 29 4.10 -3.65 -5.64
CA PRO A 29 5.22 -3.12 -4.88
C PRO A 29 5.37 -3.87 -3.56
N PHE A 30 6.59 -3.97 -3.06
CA PHE A 30 6.88 -4.61 -1.79
C PHE A 30 8.07 -3.99 -1.09
N SER A 31 8.01 -3.93 0.24
CA SER A 31 9.12 -3.45 1.07
C SER A 31 10.18 -4.52 1.30
N PHE A 32 11.41 -4.09 1.54
CA PHE A 32 12.55 -4.91 1.96
C PHE A 32 13.40 -4.18 3.01
N GLY A 33 14.20 -4.93 3.74
CA GLY A 33 15.10 -4.43 4.79
C GLY A 33 15.47 -5.55 5.76
N ASP A 34 16.51 -5.35 6.58
CA ASP A 34 17.06 -6.44 7.39
C ASP A 34 16.27 -6.71 8.67
N GLU A 35 15.78 -5.66 9.32
CA GLU A 35 15.01 -5.76 10.57
C GLU A 35 13.63 -5.10 10.49
N ARG A 36 13.45 -4.19 9.52
CA ARG A 36 12.25 -3.39 9.31
C ARG A 36 12.13 -2.98 7.84
N PRO A 37 10.97 -2.49 7.38
CA PRO A 37 10.83 -1.91 6.05
C PRO A 37 11.73 -0.66 5.90
N GLU A 38 12.70 -0.73 4.99
CA GLU A 38 13.64 0.38 4.75
C GLU A 38 13.54 0.89 3.31
N GLY A 39 13.55 -0.05 2.36
CA GLY A 39 13.35 0.24 0.95
C GLY A 39 12.05 -0.37 0.43
N VAL A 40 11.59 0.16 -0.70
CA VAL A 40 10.46 -0.32 -1.49
C VAL A 40 10.94 -0.59 -2.91
N LEU A 41 10.53 -1.75 -3.44
CA LEU A 41 10.66 -2.09 -4.84
C LEU A 41 9.30 -1.94 -5.52
N LEU A 42 9.26 -1.28 -6.67
CA LEU A 42 8.07 -1.09 -7.52
C LEU A 42 8.46 -1.11 -9.01
N THR A 43 7.48 -1.31 -9.90
CA THR A 43 7.73 -1.20 -11.35
C THR A 43 7.79 0.26 -11.78
N VAL A 44 8.46 0.52 -12.90
CA VAL A 44 8.49 1.87 -13.50
C VAL A 44 7.08 2.33 -13.88
N ASP A 45 6.25 1.44 -14.44
CA ASP A 45 4.85 1.77 -14.73
C ASP A 45 4.09 2.26 -13.49
N GLN A 46 4.29 1.62 -12.32
CA GLN A 46 3.64 2.02 -11.07
C GLN A 46 4.17 3.33 -10.53
N PHE A 47 5.45 3.60 -10.75
CA PHE A 47 6.07 4.86 -10.39
C PHE A 47 5.52 5.99 -11.25
N ASP A 48 5.39 5.78 -12.56
CA ASP A 48 4.86 6.75 -13.51
C ASP A 48 3.34 6.97 -13.33
N ASP A 49 2.58 5.93 -13.01
CA ASP A 49 1.14 6.02 -12.68
C ASP A 49 0.86 6.91 -11.45
N LEU A 50 1.88 7.15 -10.62
CA LEU A 50 1.83 8.01 -9.44
C LEU A 50 2.52 9.37 -9.68
N ASP A 51 2.72 9.77 -10.94
CA ASP A 51 3.43 10.99 -11.34
C ASP A 51 4.88 11.05 -10.79
N GLY A 52 5.48 9.88 -10.55
CA GLY A 52 6.79 9.78 -9.89
C GLY A 52 7.90 10.48 -10.65
N SER A 53 7.87 10.43 -11.98
CA SER A 53 8.87 11.08 -12.84
C SER A 53 8.91 12.61 -12.66
N GLU A 54 7.81 13.24 -12.23
CA GLU A 54 7.78 14.67 -11.92
C GLU A 54 8.38 14.99 -10.54
N MET A 55 8.10 14.13 -9.54
CA MET A 55 8.54 14.31 -8.15
C MET A 55 10.00 13.87 -7.92
N PHE A 56 10.41 12.78 -8.57
CA PHE A 56 11.70 12.14 -8.40
C PHE A 56 12.30 11.80 -9.76
N PRO A 57 12.98 12.74 -10.43
CA PRO A 57 13.52 12.50 -11.76
C PRO A 57 14.42 11.25 -11.79
N PRO A 58 14.14 10.26 -12.64
CA PRO A 58 14.90 9.01 -12.67
C PRO A 58 16.34 9.26 -13.12
N GLY A 59 17.29 8.64 -12.42
CA GLY A 59 18.70 8.64 -12.78
C GLY A 59 19.05 7.59 -13.84
N ASP A 60 20.34 7.23 -13.90
CA ASP A 60 20.83 6.17 -14.77
C ASP A 60 20.18 4.82 -14.43
N VAL A 61 19.94 3.99 -15.45
CA VAL A 61 19.37 2.64 -15.30
C VAL A 61 20.48 1.67 -14.96
N LEU A 62 20.47 1.15 -13.73
CA LEU A 62 21.40 0.11 -13.31
C LEU A 62 21.03 -1.25 -13.92
N THR A 63 22.05 -2.04 -14.26
CA THR A 63 21.88 -3.47 -14.50
C THR A 63 21.61 -4.21 -13.17
N PRO A 64 21.01 -5.42 -13.23
CA PRO A 64 20.81 -6.23 -12.03
C PRO A 64 22.08 -6.50 -11.22
N ASP A 65 23.22 -6.68 -11.91
CA ASP A 65 24.50 -6.98 -11.27
C ASP A 65 25.11 -5.74 -10.58
N GLU A 66 24.91 -4.56 -11.17
CA GLU A 66 25.26 -3.28 -10.53
C GLU A 66 24.37 -3.02 -9.32
N LEU A 67 23.06 -3.28 -9.43
CA LEU A 67 22.15 -3.15 -8.30
C LEU A 67 22.54 -4.10 -7.16
N ALA A 68 22.82 -5.37 -7.45
CA ALA A 68 23.25 -6.35 -6.45
C ALA A 68 24.47 -5.84 -5.64
N THR A 69 25.42 -5.23 -6.34
CA THR A 69 26.64 -4.69 -5.74
C THR A 69 26.36 -3.44 -4.90
N GLN A 70 25.49 -2.54 -5.38
CA GLN A 70 25.23 -1.25 -4.76
C GLN A 70 24.15 -1.28 -3.66
N LEU A 71 23.32 -2.33 -3.61
CA LEU A 71 22.15 -2.36 -2.74
C LEU A 71 22.47 -2.14 -1.25
N PRO A 72 23.53 -2.72 -0.65
CA PRO A 72 23.88 -2.44 0.74
C PRO A 72 24.16 -0.96 0.99
N ASP A 73 24.97 -0.33 0.12
CA ASP A 73 25.30 1.10 0.22
C ASP A 73 24.09 2.01 -0.06
N LEU A 74 23.16 1.57 -0.92
CA LEU A 74 21.88 2.25 -1.14
C LEU A 74 21.05 2.27 0.15
N VAL A 75 20.98 1.16 0.88
CA VAL A 75 20.24 1.08 2.15
C VAL A 75 20.89 1.94 3.23
N GLU A 76 22.21 2.00 3.32
CA GLU A 76 22.89 2.94 4.23
C GLU A 76 22.54 4.40 3.93
N ARG A 77 22.43 4.77 2.65
CA ARG A 77 21.95 6.11 2.25
C ARG A 77 20.50 6.36 2.60
N ILE A 78 19.65 5.33 2.53
CA ILE A 78 18.24 5.42 2.98
C ILE A 78 18.21 5.71 4.48
N ARG A 79 18.99 4.96 5.28
CA ARG A 79 19.11 5.15 6.74
C ARG A 79 19.60 6.56 7.09
N ALA A 80 20.51 7.10 6.28
CA ALA A 80 21.04 8.46 6.45
C ALA A 80 20.12 9.57 5.90
N GLY A 81 19.00 9.24 5.24
CA GLY A 81 18.10 10.22 4.64
C GLY A 81 18.67 10.97 3.43
N THR A 82 19.68 10.40 2.76
CA THR A 82 20.40 11.03 1.62
C THR A 82 20.18 10.30 0.30
N PHE A 83 19.22 9.38 0.28
CA PHE A 83 18.97 8.49 -0.84
C PHE A 83 18.11 9.15 -1.92
N ALA A 84 18.49 8.96 -3.18
CA ALA A 84 17.67 9.27 -4.36
C ALA A 84 17.17 7.96 -4.98
N PRO A 85 15.93 7.91 -5.51
CA PRO A 85 15.41 6.72 -6.17
C PRO A 85 16.32 6.21 -7.28
N VAL A 86 16.46 4.88 -7.36
CA VAL A 86 17.33 4.23 -8.33
C VAL A 86 16.51 3.35 -9.25
N THR A 87 16.72 3.51 -10.55
CA THR A 87 16.06 2.70 -11.58
C THR A 87 16.97 1.55 -11.99
N PHE A 88 16.40 0.38 -12.24
CA PHE A 88 17.14 -0.78 -12.75
C PHE A 88 16.31 -1.62 -13.72
N GLY A 89 17.00 -2.38 -14.56
CA GLY A 89 16.37 -3.29 -15.51
C GLY A 89 17.38 -3.97 -16.44
N GLU A 90 16.90 -4.82 -17.35
CA GLU A 90 17.75 -5.56 -18.28
C GLU A 90 17.94 -4.81 -19.61
N ASP A 91 19.10 -5.00 -20.25
CA ASP A 91 19.44 -4.43 -21.56
C ASP A 91 19.30 -2.90 -21.65
N GLY A 92 19.55 -2.21 -20.53
CA GLY A 92 19.42 -0.75 -20.41
C GLY A 92 17.98 -0.24 -20.43
N LYS A 93 16.98 -1.13 -20.37
CA LYS A 93 15.57 -0.74 -20.28
C LYS A 93 15.17 -0.57 -18.82
N PRO A 94 14.56 0.55 -18.43
CA PRO A 94 14.06 0.73 -17.07
C PRO A 94 12.86 -0.20 -16.86
N GLU A 95 12.89 -1.03 -15.81
CA GLU A 95 11.80 -1.97 -15.50
C GLU A 95 11.27 -1.80 -14.07
N ALA A 96 12.15 -1.50 -13.12
CA ALA A 96 11.80 -1.35 -11.71
C ALA A 96 12.63 -0.25 -11.05
N MET A 97 12.17 0.15 -9.86
CA MET A 97 12.83 1.17 -9.05
C MET A 97 12.99 0.72 -7.61
N VAL A 98 14.02 1.25 -6.96
CA VAL A 98 14.25 1.21 -5.53
C VAL A 98 13.98 2.60 -4.96
N MET A 99 13.09 2.67 -3.97
CA MET A 99 12.76 3.89 -3.23
C MET A 99 12.93 3.66 -1.73
N SER A 100 13.10 4.71 -0.94
CA SER A 100 12.88 4.59 0.51
C SER A 100 11.39 4.44 0.82
N THR A 101 11.05 3.89 1.99
CA THR A 101 9.65 3.82 2.45
C THR A 101 9.00 5.20 2.56
N SER A 102 9.73 6.23 3.00
CA SER A 102 9.25 7.62 3.06
C SER A 102 8.95 8.18 1.67
N GLN A 103 9.87 8.05 0.71
CA GLN A 103 9.64 8.54 -0.66
C GLN A 103 8.45 7.85 -1.33
N TYR A 104 8.26 6.55 -1.05
CA TYR A 104 7.10 5.83 -1.57
C TYR A 104 5.77 6.32 -0.96
N ARG A 105 5.77 6.81 0.29
CA ARG A 105 4.60 7.49 0.89
C ARG A 105 4.34 8.83 0.23
N ASP A 106 5.39 9.63 0.07
CA ASP A 106 5.30 10.92 -0.60
C ASP A 106 4.74 10.77 -2.02
N LEU A 107 5.24 9.78 -2.75
CA LEU A 107 4.75 9.41 -4.09
C LEU A 107 3.25 9.07 -4.09
N ARG A 108 2.75 8.45 -3.02
CA ARG A 108 1.32 8.08 -2.90
C ARG A 108 0.45 9.16 -2.28
N GLY A 109 1.05 10.23 -1.75
CA GLY A 109 0.35 11.20 -0.89
C GLY A 109 -0.16 10.57 0.41
N ASP A 110 0.47 9.51 0.91
CA ASP A 110 0.13 8.88 2.18
C ASP A 110 0.73 9.68 3.37
N ASP A 111 0.04 9.67 4.51
CA ASP A 111 0.58 10.27 5.75
C ASP A 111 1.84 9.52 6.24
N HIS A 112 2.75 10.27 6.87
CA HIS A 112 3.93 9.70 7.50
C HIS A 112 3.60 9.15 8.90
N PRO A 113 4.18 8.00 9.29
CA PRO A 113 4.02 7.50 10.65
C PRO A 113 4.68 8.46 11.66
N PRO A 114 4.23 8.46 12.92
CA PRO A 114 4.92 9.20 13.98
C PRO A 114 6.39 8.77 14.10
N GLU A 115 7.24 9.68 14.57
CA GLU A 115 8.66 9.39 14.77
C GLU A 115 8.86 8.12 15.64
N GLY A 116 9.74 7.22 15.18
CA GLY A 116 10.04 5.97 15.86
C GLY A 116 9.02 4.85 15.66
N VAL A 117 7.98 5.05 14.86
CA VAL A 117 7.03 3.99 14.47
C VAL A 117 7.46 3.39 13.13
N ASP A 118 7.89 2.14 13.17
CA ASP A 118 8.15 1.36 11.95
C ASP A 118 6.80 0.95 11.31
N ASP A 119 6.65 1.23 10.02
CA ASP A 119 5.46 0.87 9.23
C ASP A 119 5.86 0.46 7.80
N ASP A 120 5.09 -0.46 7.21
CA ASP A 120 5.31 -0.97 5.85
C ASP A 120 4.30 -0.32 4.89
N PRO A 121 4.68 0.69 4.08
CA PRO A 121 3.74 1.41 3.21
C PRO A 121 3.18 0.54 2.07
N THR A 122 3.76 -0.66 1.86
CA THR A 122 3.28 -1.64 0.86
C THR A 122 2.24 -2.59 1.44
N LYS A 123 2.15 -2.69 2.77
CA LYS A 123 1.10 -3.44 3.47
C LYS A 123 0.09 -2.45 4.02
N ARG A 124 -1.00 -2.23 3.29
CA ARG A 124 -2.15 -1.47 3.80
C ARG A 124 -2.72 -2.18 5.04
N VAL A 125 -2.39 -1.70 6.23
CA VAL A 125 -3.17 -1.99 7.45
C VAL A 125 -4.25 -0.92 7.51
N TYR A 126 -5.42 -1.21 6.94
CA TYR A 126 -6.61 -0.51 7.43
C TYR A 126 -6.74 -0.98 8.87
N ASN A 127 -6.52 -0.08 9.82
CA ASN A 127 -6.93 -0.34 11.19
C ASN A 127 -8.46 -0.34 11.16
N THR A 128 -9.04 -1.50 10.86
CA THR A 128 -10.50 -1.72 10.88
C THR A 128 -11.01 -1.89 12.30
N GLU A 129 -10.11 -1.89 13.29
CA GLU A 129 -10.51 -1.77 14.67
C GLU A 129 -11.20 -0.42 14.87
N PRO A 130 -12.43 -0.41 15.42
CA PRO A 130 -13.10 0.83 15.80
C PRO A 130 -12.16 1.63 16.70
N LEU A 131 -12.08 2.94 16.50
CA LEU A 131 -11.33 3.79 17.43
C LEU A 131 -11.88 3.55 18.86
N PRO A 132 -11.07 3.69 19.91
CA PRO A 132 -11.51 3.46 21.29
C PRO A 132 -12.76 4.26 21.69
N THR A 133 -13.04 5.36 20.98
CA THR A 133 -14.20 6.24 21.17
C THR A 133 -15.27 6.09 20.09
N SER A 134 -15.07 5.22 19.09
CA SER A 134 -16.07 4.94 18.06
C SER A 134 -17.26 4.24 18.69
N LYS A 135 -18.42 4.90 18.64
CA LYS A 135 -19.70 4.25 18.92
C LYS A 135 -20.19 3.56 17.65
N ALA A 136 -20.87 2.43 17.80
CA ALA A 136 -21.62 1.84 16.70
C ALA A 136 -22.60 2.89 16.15
N ILE A 137 -22.67 3.01 14.83
CA ILE A 137 -23.63 3.91 14.18
C ILE A 137 -25.02 3.37 14.47
N ASP A 138 -25.83 4.14 15.20
CA ASP A 138 -27.27 3.93 15.25
C ASP A 138 -27.86 4.45 13.92
N PHE A 139 -28.24 3.51 13.06
CA PHE A 139 -28.78 3.83 11.74
C PHE A 139 -30.08 4.62 11.82
N ASP A 140 -30.88 4.44 12.87
CA ASP A 140 -32.14 5.18 13.04
C ASP A 140 -31.86 6.63 13.47
N GLU A 141 -30.85 6.84 14.32
CA GLU A 141 -30.36 8.19 14.67
C GLU A 141 -29.73 8.90 13.46
N LEU A 142 -28.93 8.17 12.67
CA LEU A 142 -28.31 8.70 11.46
C LEU A 142 -29.38 9.10 10.42
N VAL A 143 -30.39 8.26 10.19
CA VAL A 143 -31.49 8.57 9.28
C VAL A 143 -32.30 9.78 9.76
N ALA A 144 -32.53 9.91 11.07
CA ALA A 144 -33.19 11.08 11.64
C ALA A 144 -32.41 12.39 11.39
N SER A 145 -31.07 12.33 11.33
CA SER A 145 -30.23 13.50 11.03
C SER A 145 -30.40 14.04 9.60
N PHE A 146 -30.88 13.22 8.66
CA PHE A 146 -31.14 13.61 7.26
C PHE A 146 -32.55 14.21 7.05
N GLY A 147 -33.36 14.32 8.12
CA GLY A 147 -34.67 14.97 8.10
C GLY A 147 -35.86 14.03 7.83
N PRO A 148 -37.09 14.58 7.87
CA PRO A 148 -38.32 13.78 7.93
C PRO A 148 -38.60 12.95 6.68
N GLU A 149 -38.15 13.40 5.51
CA GLU A 149 -38.30 12.63 4.26
C GLU A 149 -37.44 11.36 4.26
N ALA A 150 -36.23 11.43 4.82
CA ALA A 150 -35.34 10.27 4.96
C ALA A 150 -35.93 9.24 5.93
N VAL A 151 -36.48 9.70 7.07
CA VAL A 151 -37.19 8.86 8.03
C VAL A 151 -38.36 8.13 7.36
N ALA A 152 -39.22 8.85 6.64
CA ALA A 152 -40.36 8.27 5.94
C ALA A 152 -39.97 7.28 4.82
N SER A 153 -38.82 7.48 4.17
CA SER A 153 -38.28 6.52 3.19
C SER A 153 -37.76 5.25 3.87
N HIS A 154 -37.08 5.38 5.00
CA HIS A 154 -36.54 4.25 5.78
C HIS A 154 -37.64 3.39 6.40
N GLU A 155 -38.69 4.00 6.95
CA GLU A 155 -39.85 3.27 7.47
C GLU A 155 -40.57 2.48 6.37
N ARG A 156 -40.71 3.06 5.17
CA ARG A 156 -41.27 2.35 4.01
C ARG A 156 -40.41 1.15 3.60
N ALA A 157 -39.09 1.31 3.61
CA ALA A 157 -38.16 0.23 3.30
C ALA A 157 -38.22 -0.90 4.35
N LYS A 158 -38.25 -0.56 5.65
CA LYS A 158 -38.42 -1.54 6.74
C LYS A 158 -39.70 -2.35 6.55
N LYS A 159 -40.81 -1.68 6.26
CA LYS A 159 -42.11 -2.32 6.05
C LYS A 159 -42.10 -3.26 4.83
N GLN A 160 -41.50 -2.85 3.72
CA GLN A 160 -41.38 -3.70 2.52
C GLN A 160 -40.55 -4.95 2.77
N VAL A 161 -39.46 -4.84 3.52
CA VAL A 161 -38.62 -5.98 3.90
C VAL A 161 -39.39 -6.94 4.81
N GLU A 162 -40.13 -6.42 5.79
CA GLU A 162 -40.95 -7.23 6.69
C GLU A 162 -42.06 -7.98 5.92
N GLU A 163 -42.75 -7.29 5.02
CA GLU A 163 -43.78 -7.89 4.15
C GLU A 163 -43.18 -8.97 3.22
N GLU A 164 -41.99 -8.75 2.67
CA GLU A 164 -41.32 -9.72 1.81
C GLU A 164 -40.82 -10.95 2.59
N LEU A 165 -40.29 -10.76 3.80
CA LEU A 165 -39.90 -11.85 4.69
C LEU A 165 -41.11 -12.69 5.11
N GLN A 166 -42.22 -12.04 5.45
CA GLN A 166 -43.47 -12.72 5.77
C GLN A 166 -44.01 -13.54 4.58
N ARG A 167 -44.03 -12.94 3.38
CA ARG A 167 -44.43 -13.63 2.15
C ARG A 167 -43.56 -14.86 1.87
N ARG A 168 -42.24 -14.75 2.03
CA ARG A 168 -41.31 -15.89 1.84
C ARG A 168 -41.52 -16.99 2.89
N ALA A 169 -41.91 -16.63 4.11
CA ALA A 169 -42.25 -17.59 5.15
C ALA A 169 -43.56 -18.34 4.81
N ASP A 170 -44.55 -17.64 4.24
CA ASP A 170 -45.85 -18.21 3.87
C ASP A 170 -45.80 -19.05 2.56
N GLU A 171 -44.89 -18.74 1.63
CA GLU A 171 -44.66 -19.49 0.37
C GLU A 171 -43.79 -20.76 0.56
N GLY A 172 -43.14 -20.92 1.72
CA GLY A 172 -42.22 -22.02 2.04
C GLY A 172 -42.85 -23.24 2.71
N HIS A 173 -44.17 -23.43 2.64
CA HIS A 173 -44.91 -24.55 3.25
C HIS A 173 -45.59 -25.46 2.22
#